data_AF-A0A967SKV4-F1
#
_entry.id   AF-A0A967SKV4-F1
#
_cell.length_a   1.000
_cell.length_b   1.000
_cell.length_c   1.000
_cell.angle_alpha   90.00
_cell.angle_beta   90.00
_cell.angle_gamma   90.00
#
_symmetry.space_group_name_H-M   'P 1'
#
loop_
_entity.id
_entity.type
_entity.pdbx_description
1 polymer ?
#
loop_
_entity_poly.entity_id
_entity_poly.type
_entity_poly.pdbx_seq_one_letter_code
_entity_poly.pdbx_strand_id
1 'polypeptide(L)'
;PELAALLRESAVGVTAEQYERADERAIEAQRQFLKTSGRARAAVFWAGVATAGILVVGALAQGLPEGLENILLLVLASGGAVAGGLAGVWIQVIGRDKLLETWMRYRAEAETLRLRYFEQVTRDSELSEPLLQLEYFRRYQLDVQRAFYGVRADEHRDATERATRASTLATGVGAVATGLAGALGAALSAAWSALAGLGFAGQAVSARYDNREATTQSRRNAERYERTRKILDRLYAKLDEVRSGTAQGELAIMHEFVAAVHEQLSVEHREWLDEMGSAGEAVRRLEDLLASYREQQGVN
;
A
#
# COMPACT_ATOMS: atom_id res chain seq x y z
N PRO A 1 5.32 15.11 39.21
CA PRO A 1 4.95 16.52 38.92
C PRO A 1 5.91 17.16 37.92
N GLU A 2 7.20 16.84 38.02
CA GLU A 2 8.26 17.36 37.15
C GLU A 2 8.13 16.92 35.69
N LEU A 3 7.84 15.64 35.41
CA LEU A 3 7.55 15.19 34.03
C LEU A 3 6.37 15.96 33.41
N ALA A 4 5.31 16.23 34.17
CA ALA A 4 4.19 17.01 33.67
C ALA A 4 4.56 18.48 33.40
N ALA A 5 5.55 19.03 34.12
CA ALA A 5 6.09 20.35 33.84
C ALA A 5 6.96 20.34 32.57
N LEU A 6 7.83 19.34 32.41
CA LEU A 6 8.62 19.12 31.19
C LEU A 6 7.73 19.02 29.94
N LEU A 7 6.67 18.21 30.02
CA LEU A 7 5.72 18.05 28.91
C LEU A 7 4.96 19.34 28.56
N ARG A 8 4.94 20.34 29.46
CA ARG A 8 4.35 21.67 29.23
C ARG A 8 5.37 22.71 28.80
N GLU A 9 6.66 22.37 28.74
CA GLU A 9 7.67 23.28 28.23
C GLU A 9 7.38 23.62 26.78
N SER A 10 7.62 24.88 26.41
CA SER A 10 7.32 25.37 25.07
C SER A 10 8.07 24.60 23.99
N ALA A 11 9.30 24.14 24.25
CA ALA A 11 10.08 23.35 23.32
C ALA A 11 9.41 22.00 23.01
N VAL A 12 9.02 21.25 24.05
CA VAL A 12 8.35 19.94 23.92
C VAL A 12 6.95 20.10 23.32
N GLY A 13 6.20 21.10 23.77
CA GLY A 13 4.87 21.42 23.25
C GLY A 13 4.88 21.79 21.76
N VAL A 14 5.84 22.62 21.33
CA VAL A 14 5.99 22.99 19.91
C VAL A 14 6.33 21.77 19.06
N THR A 15 7.24 20.88 19.51
CA THR A 15 7.55 19.66 18.77
C THR A 15 6.34 18.73 18.68
N ALA A 16 5.55 18.60 19.75
CA ALA A 16 4.32 17.80 19.75
C ALA A 16 3.29 18.36 18.75
N GLU A 17 3.02 19.66 18.75
CA GLU A 17 2.10 20.28 17.78
C GLU A 17 2.60 20.13 16.34
N GLN A 18 3.90 20.26 16.11
CA GLN A 18 4.49 20.06 14.80
C GLN A 18 4.31 18.61 14.32
N TYR A 19 4.52 17.64 15.22
CA TYR A 19 4.28 16.23 14.94
C TYR A 19 2.82 15.99 14.56
N GLU A 20 1.86 16.47 15.35
CA GLU A 20 0.42 16.29 15.07
C GLU A 20 0.05 16.85 13.69
N ARG A 21 0.48 18.08 13.37
CA ARG A 21 0.24 18.69 12.05
C ARG A 21 0.93 17.95 10.91
N ALA A 22 2.10 17.37 11.14
CA ALA A 22 2.79 16.58 10.13
C ALA A 22 2.11 15.22 9.91
N ASP A 23 1.64 14.57 10.98
CA ASP A 23 0.92 13.30 10.92
C ASP A 23 -0.42 13.45 10.21
N GLU A 24 -1.19 14.51 10.51
CA GLU A 24 -2.42 14.83 9.79
C GLU A 24 -2.18 15.02 8.29
N ARG A 25 -1.12 15.74 7.90
CA ARG A 25 -0.72 15.90 6.50
C ARG A 25 -0.33 14.57 5.85
N ALA A 26 0.37 13.71 6.58
CA ALA A 26 0.76 12.38 6.10
C ALA A 26 -0.46 11.49 5.86
N ILE A 27 -1.43 11.49 6.79
CA ILE A 27 -2.68 10.75 6.68
C ILE A 27 -3.52 11.26 5.50
N GLU A 28 -3.63 12.57 5.31
CA GLU A 28 -4.40 13.13 4.20
C GLU A 28 -3.76 12.78 2.85
N ALA A 29 -2.43 12.94 2.73
CA ALA A 29 -1.70 12.53 1.52
C ALA A 29 -1.84 11.02 1.25
N GLN A 30 -1.82 10.18 2.29
CA GLN A 30 -2.10 8.73 2.15
C GLN A 30 -3.47 8.48 1.55
N ARG A 31 -4.51 9.12 2.11
CA ARG A 31 -5.90 8.95 1.64
C ARG A 31 -6.03 9.37 0.19
N GLN A 32 -5.44 10.50 -0.19
CA GLN A 32 -5.46 10.99 -1.57
C GLN A 32 -4.80 10.00 -2.52
N PHE A 33 -3.59 9.54 -2.19
CA PHE A 33 -2.89 8.54 -2.99
C PHE A 33 -3.69 7.24 -3.15
N LEU A 34 -4.17 6.65 -2.04
CA LEU A 34 -4.92 5.39 -2.05
C LEU A 34 -6.25 5.51 -2.81
N LYS A 35 -6.95 6.64 -2.67
CA LYS A 35 -8.19 6.92 -3.40
C LYS A 35 -7.94 7.03 -4.89
N THR A 36 -6.94 7.79 -5.31
CA THR A 36 -6.60 7.97 -6.73
C THR A 36 -6.09 6.68 -7.36
N SER A 37 -5.22 5.93 -6.67
CA SER A 37 -4.78 4.59 -7.11
C SER A 37 -5.93 3.58 -7.16
N GLY A 38 -6.88 3.67 -6.22
CA GLY A 38 -8.10 2.86 -6.26
C GLY A 38 -8.94 3.11 -7.51
N ARG A 39 -9.11 4.39 -7.88
CA ARG A 39 -9.82 4.80 -9.11
C ARG A 39 -9.12 4.33 -10.38
N ALA A 40 -7.80 4.53 -10.47
CA ALA A 40 -7.00 4.05 -11.60
C ALA A 40 -7.17 2.54 -11.80
N ARG A 41 -7.01 1.73 -10.74
CA ARG A 41 -7.18 0.27 -10.80
C ARG A 41 -8.61 -0.17 -11.16
N ALA A 42 -9.63 0.58 -10.74
CA ALA A 42 -11.00 0.29 -11.12
C ALA A 42 -11.24 0.57 -12.60
N ALA A 43 -10.72 1.68 -13.11
CA ALA A 43 -10.82 2.04 -14.51
C ALA A 43 -10.11 1.02 -15.42
N VAL A 44 -8.89 0.60 -15.08
CA VAL A 44 -8.15 -0.46 -15.81
C VAL A 44 -8.92 -1.78 -15.80
N PHE A 45 -9.48 -2.17 -14.65
CA PHE A 45 -10.29 -3.39 -14.55
C PHE A 45 -11.49 -3.36 -15.50
N TRP A 46 -12.25 -2.26 -15.51
CA TRP A 46 -13.43 -2.13 -16.37
C TRP A 46 -13.07 -2.06 -17.86
N ALA A 47 -11.93 -1.47 -18.22
CA ALA A 47 -11.42 -1.53 -19.58
C ALA A 47 -11.12 -2.99 -19.99
N GLY A 48 -10.48 -3.78 -19.13
CA GLY A 48 -10.24 -5.20 -19.37
C GLY A 48 -11.53 -6.03 -19.50
N VAL A 49 -12.52 -5.76 -18.64
CA VAL A 49 -13.85 -6.41 -18.72
C VAL A 49 -14.58 -6.07 -20.02
N ALA A 50 -14.51 -4.81 -20.47
CA ALA A 50 -15.10 -4.40 -21.74
C ALA A 50 -14.47 -5.15 -22.92
N THR A 51 -13.14 -5.26 -22.95
CA THR A 51 -12.41 -6.05 -23.97
C THR A 51 -12.82 -7.53 -23.94
N ALA A 52 -12.93 -8.12 -22.75
CA ALA A 52 -13.42 -9.49 -22.60
C ALA A 52 -14.84 -9.65 -23.17
N GLY A 53 -15.73 -8.68 -22.89
CA GLY A 53 -17.10 -8.66 -23.41
C GLY A 53 -17.16 -8.56 -24.93
N ILE A 54 -16.31 -7.74 -25.55
CA ILE A 54 -16.24 -7.60 -27.02
C ILE A 54 -15.95 -8.96 -27.68
N LEU A 55 -15.00 -9.72 -27.12
CA LEU A 55 -14.64 -11.04 -27.62
C LEU A 55 -15.79 -12.05 -27.47
N VAL A 56 -16.53 -12.00 -26.35
CA VAL A 56 -17.72 -12.84 -26.14
C VAL A 56 -18.79 -12.52 -27.17
N VAL A 57 -19.11 -11.23 -27.36
CA VAL A 57 -20.15 -10.80 -28.30
C VAL A 57 -19.79 -11.20 -29.72
N GLY A 58 -18.54 -10.96 -30.15
CA GLY A 58 -18.07 -11.35 -31.48
C GLY A 58 -18.13 -12.86 -31.72
N ALA A 59 -17.82 -13.68 -30.70
CA ALA A 59 -17.93 -15.14 -30.81
C ALA A 59 -19.38 -15.64 -30.90
N LEU A 60 -20.34 -14.89 -30.35
CA LEU A 60 -21.76 -15.24 -30.33
C LEU A 60 -22.60 -14.52 -31.40
N ALA A 61 -21.97 -13.71 -32.26
CA ALA A 61 -22.61 -12.88 -33.29
C ALA A 61 -23.73 -13.59 -34.06
N GLN A 62 -23.46 -14.81 -34.54
CA GLN A 62 -24.40 -15.60 -35.35
C GLN A 62 -25.68 -16.04 -34.61
N GLY A 63 -25.67 -16.05 -33.27
CA GLY A 63 -26.81 -16.41 -32.45
C GLY A 63 -27.58 -15.22 -31.90
N LEU A 64 -27.12 -13.99 -32.14
CA LEU A 64 -27.76 -12.78 -31.64
C LEU A 64 -28.84 -12.28 -32.63
N PRO A 65 -29.92 -11.67 -32.12
CA PRO A 65 -30.88 -10.96 -32.97
C PRO A 65 -30.19 -9.89 -33.83
N GLU A 66 -30.73 -9.66 -35.03
CA GLU A 66 -30.21 -8.67 -35.97
C GLU A 66 -30.14 -7.28 -35.31
N GLY A 67 -28.97 -6.63 -35.43
CA GLY A 67 -28.70 -5.32 -34.84
C GLY A 67 -28.28 -5.33 -33.36
N LEU A 68 -28.59 -6.37 -32.58
CA LEU A 68 -28.22 -6.43 -31.15
C LEU A 68 -26.70 -6.52 -30.97
N GLU A 69 -26.01 -7.28 -31.82
CA GLU A 69 -24.54 -7.39 -31.80
C GLU A 69 -23.88 -6.01 -31.91
N ASN A 70 -24.27 -5.21 -32.91
CA ASN A 70 -23.73 -3.88 -33.14
C ASN A 70 -23.95 -2.96 -31.94
N ILE A 71 -25.12 -3.02 -31.30
CA ILE A 71 -25.42 -2.24 -30.10
C ILE A 71 -24.51 -2.67 -28.95
N LEU A 72 -24.37 -3.98 -28.70
CA LEU A 72 -23.52 -4.49 -27.62
C LEU A 72 -22.04 -4.14 -27.84
N LEU A 73 -21.53 -4.32 -29.06
CA LEU A 73 -20.16 -3.95 -29.42
C LEU A 73 -19.93 -2.45 -29.25
N LEU A 74 -20.86 -1.60 -29.70
CA LEU A 74 -20.76 -0.15 -29.54
C LEU A 74 -20.72 0.26 -28.07
N VAL A 75 -21.60 -0.31 -27.23
CA VAL A 75 -21.65 -0.03 -25.79
C VAL A 75 -20.36 -0.46 -25.10
N LEU A 76 -19.87 -1.68 -25.39
CA LEU A 76 -18.65 -2.19 -24.78
C LEU A 76 -17.41 -1.43 -25.24
N ALA A 77 -17.28 -1.14 -26.53
CA ALA A 77 -16.17 -0.36 -27.07
C ALA A 77 -16.16 1.06 -26.48
N SER A 78 -17.31 1.74 -26.43
CA SER A 78 -17.44 3.07 -25.84
C SER A 78 -17.12 3.06 -24.35
N GLY A 79 -17.67 2.08 -23.61
CA GLY A 79 -17.39 1.92 -22.19
C GLY A 79 -15.93 1.61 -21.89
N GLY A 80 -15.31 0.74 -22.69
CA GLY A 80 -13.88 0.39 -22.60
C GLY A 80 -12.98 1.60 -22.89
N ALA A 81 -13.28 2.37 -23.92
CA ALA A 81 -12.55 3.59 -24.26
C ALA A 81 -12.65 4.65 -23.14
N VAL A 82 -13.85 4.88 -22.60
CA VAL A 82 -14.06 5.79 -21.45
C VAL A 82 -13.29 5.31 -20.22
N ALA A 83 -13.36 4.01 -19.90
CA ALA A 83 -12.63 3.43 -18.77
C ALA A 83 -11.10 3.54 -18.96
N GLY A 84 -10.57 3.26 -20.15
CA GLY A 84 -9.15 3.42 -20.48
C GLY A 84 -8.68 4.87 -20.42
N GLY A 85 -9.50 5.81 -20.91
CA GLY A 85 -9.24 7.25 -20.79
C GLY A 85 -9.17 7.71 -19.34
N LEU A 86 -10.15 7.32 -18.51
CA LEU A 86 -10.16 7.62 -17.08
C LEU A 86 -8.96 6.99 -16.35
N ALA A 87 -8.57 5.76 -16.72
CA ALA A 87 -7.37 5.13 -16.16
C ALA A 87 -6.13 5.99 -16.43
N GLY A 88 -5.94 6.43 -17.67
CA GLY A 88 -4.83 7.31 -18.05
C GLY A 88 -4.82 8.62 -17.27
N VAL A 89 -5.98 9.26 -17.11
CA VAL A 89 -6.10 10.50 -16.31
C VAL A 89 -5.66 10.27 -14.87
N TRP A 90 -6.16 9.22 -14.19
CA TRP A 90 -5.82 8.99 -12.79
C TRP A 90 -4.35 8.60 -12.57
N ILE A 91 -3.77 7.86 -13.50
CA ILE A 91 -2.34 7.52 -13.47
C ILE A 91 -1.49 8.77 -13.66
N GLN A 92 -1.85 9.63 -14.62
CA GLN A 92 -1.17 10.89 -14.84
C GLN A 92 -1.27 11.81 -13.62
N VAL A 93 -2.42 11.85 -12.93
CA VAL A 93 -2.57 12.58 -11.67
C VAL A 93 -1.62 12.03 -10.60
N ILE A 94 -1.51 10.71 -10.45
CA ILE A 94 -0.57 10.09 -9.49
C ILE A 94 0.89 10.51 -9.78
N GLY A 95 1.29 10.46 -11.05
CA GLY A 95 2.65 10.79 -11.48
C GLY A 95 2.97 12.28 -11.42
N ARG A 96 2.11 13.13 -12.01
CA ARG A 96 2.30 14.58 -12.11
C ARG A 96 2.29 15.26 -10.74
N ASP A 97 1.32 14.91 -9.90
CA ASP A 97 1.20 15.51 -8.57
C ASP A 97 2.12 14.83 -7.55
N LYS A 98 2.89 13.82 -7.99
CA LYS A 98 3.85 13.08 -7.17
C LYS A 98 3.20 12.62 -5.85
N LEU A 99 1.98 12.09 -5.93
CA LEU A 99 1.15 11.84 -4.74
C LEU A 99 1.82 10.87 -3.76
N LEU A 100 2.52 9.86 -4.30
CA LEU A 100 3.28 8.92 -3.49
C LEU A 100 4.47 9.59 -2.79
N GLU A 101 5.27 10.37 -3.53
CA GLU A 101 6.43 11.10 -3.00
C GLU A 101 5.99 12.07 -1.89
N THR A 102 4.88 12.78 -2.12
CA THR A 102 4.29 13.69 -1.14
C THR A 102 3.85 12.96 0.12
N TRP A 103 3.18 11.81 -0.02
CA TRP A 103 2.79 10.99 1.12
C TRP A 103 4.01 10.48 1.89
N MET A 104 5.00 9.90 1.22
CA MET A 104 6.22 9.39 1.87
C MET A 104 7.00 10.49 2.58
N ARG A 105 7.12 11.68 1.96
CA ARG A 105 7.76 12.85 2.56
C ARG A 105 7.04 13.35 3.81
N TYR A 106 5.71 13.45 3.81
CA TYR A 106 5.01 13.88 5.02
C TYR A 106 5.05 12.83 6.12
N ARG A 107 5.00 11.54 5.78
CA ARG A 107 5.21 10.46 6.75
C ARG A 107 6.61 10.53 7.36
N ALA A 108 7.63 10.83 6.56
CA ALA A 108 9.00 11.04 7.00
C ALA A 108 9.14 12.17 8.01
N GLU A 109 8.55 13.31 7.68
CA GLU A 109 8.54 14.51 8.50
C GLU A 109 7.87 14.23 9.86
N ALA A 110 6.69 13.59 9.84
CA ALA A 110 5.98 13.20 11.06
C ALA A 110 6.81 12.27 11.94
N GLU A 111 7.41 11.23 11.35
CA GLU A 111 8.21 10.26 12.10
C GLU A 111 9.46 10.90 12.71
N THR A 112 10.14 11.77 11.97
CA THR A 112 11.30 12.52 12.48
C THR A 112 10.92 13.39 13.68
N LEU A 113 9.78 14.09 13.60
CA LEU A 113 9.27 14.91 14.70
C LEU A 113 8.86 14.07 15.92
N ARG A 114 8.29 12.89 15.69
CA ARG A 114 7.95 11.94 16.76
C ARG A 114 9.20 11.48 17.51
N LEU A 115 10.25 11.07 16.80
CA LEU A 115 11.52 10.66 17.42
C LEU A 115 12.14 11.83 18.20
N ARG A 116 12.16 13.02 17.61
CA ARG A 116 12.66 14.24 18.26
C ARG A 116 11.89 14.58 19.54
N TYR A 117 10.56 14.44 19.53
CA TYR A 117 9.73 14.66 20.71
C TYR A 117 10.14 13.74 21.86
N PHE A 118 10.27 12.44 21.61
CA PHE A 118 10.65 11.50 22.66
C PHE A 118 12.12 11.64 23.09
N GLU A 119 13.01 12.10 22.21
CA GLU A 119 14.38 12.48 22.58
C GLU A 119 14.40 13.66 23.56
N GLN A 120 13.63 14.72 23.29
CA GLN A 120 13.53 15.87 24.20
C GLN A 120 13.01 15.45 25.58
N VAL A 121 12.04 14.54 25.63
CA VAL A 121 11.44 14.06 26.88
C VAL A 121 12.38 13.14 27.69
N THR A 122 13.33 12.47 27.04
CA THR A 122 14.14 11.42 27.69
C THR A 122 15.63 11.71 27.80
N ARG A 123 16.21 12.56 26.94
CA ARG A 123 17.64 12.90 26.92
C ARG A 123 17.93 14.34 27.29
N ASP A 124 17.15 15.28 26.77
CA ASP A 124 17.45 16.71 26.91
C ASP A 124 16.95 17.30 28.24
N SER A 125 16.41 16.46 29.12
CA SER A 125 15.78 16.89 30.37
C SER A 125 16.46 16.25 31.58
N GLU A 126 17.03 17.11 32.43
CA GLU A 126 17.64 16.75 33.71
C GLU A 126 16.57 16.58 34.81
N LEU A 127 15.62 15.65 34.60
CA LEU A 127 14.61 15.36 35.61
C LEU A 127 15.20 14.54 36.75
N SER A 128 14.69 14.77 37.97
CA SER A 128 15.08 13.98 39.14
C SER A 128 14.48 12.55 39.14
N GLU A 129 13.54 12.28 38.23
CA GLU A 129 12.77 11.03 38.14
C GLU A 129 12.97 10.29 36.79
N PRO A 130 14.18 9.76 36.50
CA PRO A 130 14.50 9.11 35.21
C PRO A 130 13.69 7.83 34.96
N LEU A 131 13.30 7.11 36.02
CA LEU A 131 12.39 5.97 35.89
C LEU A 131 11.02 6.38 35.34
N LEU A 132 10.53 7.57 35.70
CA LEU A 132 9.24 8.04 35.20
C LEU A 132 9.34 8.41 33.70
N GLN A 133 10.46 9.00 33.27
CA GLN A 133 10.75 9.23 31.84
C GLN A 133 10.80 7.92 31.06
N LEU A 134 11.51 6.92 31.58
CA LEU A 134 11.58 5.58 30.98
C LEU A 134 10.19 4.95 30.84
N GLU A 135 9.36 5.01 31.88
CA GLU A 135 8.01 4.43 31.83
C GLU A 135 7.07 5.19 30.87
N TYR A 136 7.23 6.51 30.78
CA TYR A 136 6.53 7.33 29.79
C TYR A 136 6.92 6.92 28.37
N PHE A 137 8.23 6.86 28.09
CA PHE A 137 8.77 6.40 26.82
C PHE A 137 8.29 4.99 26.47
N ARG A 138 8.43 4.03 27.39
CA ARG A 138 7.97 2.65 27.20
C ARG A 138 6.51 2.62 26.78
N ARG A 139 5.63 3.32 27.51
CA ARG A 139 4.20 3.26 27.29
C ARG A 139 3.75 3.93 25.99
N TYR A 140 4.29 5.12 25.69
CA TYR A 140 3.79 5.95 24.59
C TYR A 140 4.60 5.82 23.30
N GLN A 141 5.84 5.34 23.38
CA GLN A 141 6.68 5.06 22.22
C GLN A 141 6.75 3.57 21.95
N LEU A 142 7.33 2.79 22.86
CA LEU A 142 7.69 1.40 22.58
C LEU A 142 6.46 0.50 22.43
N ASP A 143 5.54 0.51 23.40
CA ASP A 143 4.35 -0.34 23.38
C ASP A 143 3.43 -0.01 22.20
N VAL A 144 3.23 1.29 21.94
CA VAL A 144 2.44 1.77 20.81
C VAL A 144 3.02 1.27 19.49
N GLN A 145 4.34 1.38 19.30
CA GLN A 145 5.00 0.91 18.09
C GLN A 145 4.96 -0.61 17.96
N ARG A 146 5.21 -1.36 19.04
CA ARG A 146 5.10 -2.82 19.05
C ARG A 146 3.71 -3.29 18.64
N ALA A 147 2.67 -2.68 19.20
CA ALA A 147 1.29 -2.97 18.84
C ALA A 147 0.99 -2.61 17.39
N PHE A 148 1.40 -1.41 16.95
CA PHE A 148 1.21 -0.94 15.59
C PHE A 148 1.84 -1.90 14.56
N TYR A 149 3.12 -2.24 14.70
CA TYR A 149 3.79 -3.15 13.78
C TYR A 149 3.20 -4.57 13.81
N GLY A 150 2.71 -5.00 14.97
CA GLY A 150 2.00 -6.28 15.07
C GLY A 150 0.73 -6.32 14.25
N VAL A 151 -0.19 -5.38 14.51
CA VAL A 151 -1.46 -5.30 13.79
C VAL A 151 -1.23 -5.09 12.29
N ARG A 152 -0.31 -4.19 11.91
CA ARG A 152 -0.04 -3.90 10.51
C ARG A 152 0.60 -5.07 9.77
N ALA A 153 1.49 -5.83 10.40
CA ALA A 153 2.06 -7.02 9.78
C ALA A 153 0.96 -8.04 9.41
N ASP A 154 0.03 -8.28 10.35
CA ASP A 154 -1.08 -9.21 10.14
C ASP A 154 -2.06 -8.70 9.07
N GLU A 155 -2.45 -7.42 9.11
CA GLU A 155 -3.31 -6.79 8.09
C GLU A 155 -2.72 -6.93 6.67
N HIS A 156 -1.42 -6.72 6.51
CA HIS A 156 -0.75 -6.83 5.23
C HIS A 156 -0.58 -8.29 4.78
N ARG A 157 -0.35 -9.23 5.70
CA ARG A 157 -0.34 -10.66 5.40
C ARG A 157 -1.70 -11.12 4.89
N ASP A 158 -2.78 -10.78 5.60
CA ASP A 158 -4.15 -11.11 5.21
C ASP A 158 -4.57 -10.47 3.89
N ALA A 159 -4.12 -9.24 3.63
CA ALA A 159 -4.36 -8.57 2.36
C ALA A 159 -3.64 -9.28 1.21
N THR A 160 -2.40 -9.70 1.42
CA THR A 160 -1.60 -10.44 0.43
C THR A 160 -2.22 -11.80 0.14
N GLU A 161 -2.55 -12.58 1.17
CA GLU A 161 -3.15 -13.91 0.98
C GLU A 161 -4.45 -13.86 0.20
N ARG A 162 -5.33 -12.89 0.53
CA ARG A 162 -6.58 -12.69 -0.21
C ARG A 162 -6.33 -12.30 -1.66
N ALA A 163 -5.38 -11.39 -1.90
CA ALA A 163 -5.03 -10.95 -3.25
C ALA A 163 -4.44 -12.09 -4.09
N THR A 164 -3.50 -12.86 -3.53
CA THR A 164 -2.89 -14.01 -4.20
C THR A 164 -3.92 -15.09 -4.49
N ARG A 165 -4.76 -15.48 -3.52
CA ARG A 165 -5.82 -16.48 -3.76
C ARG A 165 -6.77 -16.04 -4.88
N ALA A 166 -7.21 -14.78 -4.87
CA ALA A 166 -8.09 -14.25 -5.91
C ALA A 166 -7.41 -14.22 -7.29
N SER A 167 -6.15 -13.76 -7.36
CA SER A 167 -5.36 -13.72 -8.59
C SER A 167 -5.09 -15.11 -9.16
N THR A 168 -4.67 -16.07 -8.32
CA THR A 168 -4.42 -17.46 -8.72
C THR A 168 -5.69 -18.16 -9.20
N LEU A 169 -6.81 -17.99 -8.49
CA LEU A 169 -8.09 -18.57 -8.91
C LEU A 169 -8.57 -17.97 -10.23
N ALA A 170 -8.50 -16.65 -10.39
CA ALA A 170 -8.89 -15.96 -11.61
C ALA A 170 -8.04 -16.41 -12.81
N THR A 171 -6.73 -16.52 -12.62
CA THR A 171 -5.80 -16.99 -13.66
C THR A 171 -6.05 -18.46 -14.00
N GLY A 172 -6.26 -19.32 -13.01
CA GLY A 172 -6.55 -20.74 -13.22
C GLY A 172 -7.85 -20.96 -13.98
N VAL A 173 -8.94 -20.31 -13.54
CA VAL A 173 -10.23 -20.35 -14.25
C VAL A 173 -10.08 -19.81 -15.67
N GLY A 174 -9.37 -18.70 -15.84
CA GLY A 174 -9.14 -18.11 -17.15
C GLY A 174 -8.36 -19.02 -18.09
N ALA A 175 -7.31 -19.69 -17.61
CA ALA A 175 -6.52 -20.62 -18.40
C ALA A 175 -7.34 -21.83 -18.86
N VAL A 176 -8.13 -22.42 -17.96
CA VAL A 176 -9.04 -23.54 -18.30
C VAL A 176 -10.08 -23.08 -19.33
N ALA A 177 -10.69 -21.91 -19.12
CA ALA A 177 -11.70 -21.39 -20.03
C ALA A 177 -11.14 -21.12 -21.44
N THR A 178 -9.94 -20.51 -21.55
CA THR A 178 -9.27 -20.30 -22.83
C THR A 178 -8.89 -21.61 -23.52
N GLY A 179 -8.39 -22.60 -22.77
CA GLY A 179 -8.07 -23.93 -23.32
C GLY A 179 -9.29 -24.66 -23.87
N LEU A 180 -10.39 -24.66 -23.11
CA LEU A 180 -11.67 -25.23 -23.53
C LEU A 180 -12.27 -24.46 -24.72
N ALA A 181 -12.15 -23.14 -24.73
CA ALA A 181 -12.61 -22.30 -25.84
C ALA A 181 -11.98 -22.70 -27.17
N GLY A 182 -10.65 -22.91 -27.19
CA GLY A 182 -9.94 -23.36 -28.37
C GLY A 182 -10.34 -24.76 -28.81
N ALA A 183 -10.39 -25.71 -27.88
CA ALA A 183 -10.71 -27.11 -28.19
C ALA A 183 -12.16 -27.29 -28.68
N LEU A 184 -13.14 -26.74 -27.95
CA LEU A 184 -14.56 -26.84 -28.29
C LEU A 184 -14.95 -25.95 -29.47
N GLY A 185 -14.30 -24.78 -29.60
CA GLY A 185 -14.45 -23.89 -30.75
C GLY A 185 -14.08 -24.58 -32.06
N ALA A 186 -12.98 -25.34 -32.05
CA ALA A 186 -12.53 -26.12 -33.21
C ALA A 186 -13.35 -27.40 -33.43
N ALA A 187 -13.74 -28.10 -32.36
CA ALA A 187 -14.37 -29.41 -32.47
C ALA A 187 -15.89 -29.38 -32.69
N LEU A 188 -16.60 -28.39 -32.14
CA LEU A 188 -18.07 -28.37 -32.09
C LEU A 188 -18.65 -27.17 -32.85
N SER A 189 -18.31 -25.95 -32.44
CA SER A 189 -18.80 -24.72 -33.10
C SER A 189 -18.05 -23.49 -32.62
N ALA A 190 -17.91 -22.48 -33.49
CA ALA A 190 -17.26 -21.21 -33.17
C ALA A 190 -17.84 -20.48 -31.95
N ALA A 191 -19.12 -20.69 -31.61
CA ALA A 191 -19.76 -20.12 -30.42
C ALA A 191 -19.07 -20.51 -29.11
N TRP A 192 -18.42 -21.68 -29.04
CA TRP A 192 -17.67 -22.11 -27.86
C TRP A 192 -16.40 -21.27 -27.60
N SER A 193 -15.91 -20.54 -28.60
CA SER A 193 -14.82 -19.58 -28.44
C SER A 193 -15.16 -18.45 -27.48
N ALA A 194 -16.46 -18.19 -27.22
CA ALA A 194 -16.92 -17.21 -26.24
C ALA A 194 -16.40 -17.50 -24.82
N LEU A 195 -16.08 -18.76 -24.49
CA LEU A 195 -15.45 -19.12 -23.21
C LEU A 195 -14.10 -18.42 -23.01
N ALA A 196 -13.38 -18.03 -24.08
CA ALA A 196 -12.13 -17.29 -23.98
C ALA A 196 -12.33 -15.92 -23.30
N GLY A 197 -13.54 -15.35 -23.37
CA GLY A 197 -13.87 -14.12 -22.64
C GLY A 197 -13.73 -14.25 -21.12
N LEU A 198 -14.01 -15.43 -20.55
CA LEU A 198 -13.72 -15.70 -19.13
C LEU A 198 -12.21 -15.70 -18.85
N GLY A 199 -11.41 -16.12 -19.83
CA GLY A 199 -9.95 -15.96 -19.85
C GLY A 199 -9.51 -14.52 -19.65
N PHE A 200 -10.01 -13.61 -20.49
CA PHE A 200 -9.70 -12.19 -20.42
C PHE A 200 -10.24 -11.52 -19.16
N ALA A 201 -11.44 -11.90 -18.70
CA ALA A 201 -11.97 -11.43 -17.42
C ALA A 201 -11.09 -11.87 -16.24
N GLY A 202 -10.61 -13.13 -16.26
CA GLY A 202 -9.65 -13.64 -15.28
C GLY A 202 -8.34 -12.85 -15.26
N GLN A 203 -7.79 -12.53 -16.44
CA GLN A 203 -6.60 -11.68 -16.56
C GLN A 203 -6.84 -10.26 -16.01
N ALA A 204 -8.00 -9.65 -16.29
CA ALA A 204 -8.34 -8.33 -15.76
C ALA A 204 -8.43 -8.33 -14.22
N VAL A 205 -8.98 -9.39 -13.63
CA VAL A 205 -9.00 -9.60 -12.17
C VAL A 205 -7.57 -9.76 -11.63
N SER A 206 -6.74 -10.62 -12.24
CA SER A 206 -5.33 -10.81 -11.84
C SER A 206 -4.58 -9.48 -11.86
N ALA A 207 -4.60 -8.78 -13.00
CA ALA A 207 -3.93 -7.50 -13.18
C ALA A 207 -4.36 -6.45 -12.14
N ARG A 208 -5.63 -6.46 -11.71
CA ARG A 208 -6.10 -5.58 -10.64
C ARG A 208 -5.43 -5.88 -9.29
N TYR A 209 -5.29 -7.15 -8.93
CA TYR A 209 -4.64 -7.57 -7.69
C TYR A 209 -3.11 -7.39 -7.76
N ASP A 210 -2.50 -7.70 -8.89
CA ASP A 210 -1.06 -7.54 -9.09
C ASP A 210 -0.66 -6.05 -9.04
N ASN A 211 -1.45 -5.17 -9.65
CA ASN A 211 -1.24 -3.71 -9.53
C ASN A 211 -1.48 -3.20 -8.11
N ARG A 212 -2.47 -3.77 -7.39
CA ARG A 212 -2.66 -3.47 -5.97
C ARG A 212 -1.41 -3.84 -5.18
N GLU A 213 -0.86 -5.02 -5.40
CA GLU A 213 0.32 -5.49 -4.68
C GLU A 213 1.56 -4.67 -5.05
N ALA A 214 1.75 -4.34 -6.32
CA ALA A 214 2.87 -3.50 -6.75
C ALA A 214 2.82 -2.07 -6.14
N THR A 215 1.61 -1.55 -5.91
CA THR A 215 1.42 -0.23 -5.28
C THR A 215 1.51 -0.27 -3.76
N THR A 216 0.89 -1.26 -3.12
CA THR A 216 0.79 -1.34 -1.65
C THR A 216 1.93 -2.11 -1.00
N GLN A 217 2.65 -2.91 -1.80
CA GLN A 217 3.76 -3.78 -1.40
C GLN A 217 3.45 -4.57 -0.13
N SER A 218 2.23 -5.13 -0.06
CA SER A 218 1.72 -5.67 1.20
C SER A 218 2.58 -6.83 1.70
N ARG A 219 3.08 -7.69 0.83
CA ARG A 219 3.97 -8.79 1.23
C ARG A 219 5.25 -8.28 1.88
N ARG A 220 5.92 -7.33 1.22
CA ARG A 220 7.16 -6.75 1.73
C ARG A 220 6.93 -5.99 3.03
N ASN A 221 5.84 -5.23 3.11
CA ASN A 221 5.46 -4.49 4.31
C ASN A 221 5.12 -5.43 5.48
N ALA A 222 4.46 -6.57 5.24
CA ALA A 222 4.22 -7.58 6.26
C ALA A 222 5.53 -8.14 6.83
N GLU A 223 6.44 -8.59 5.97
CA GLU A 223 7.74 -9.14 6.37
C GLU A 223 8.59 -8.13 7.16
N ARG A 224 8.57 -6.88 6.71
CA ARG A 224 9.29 -5.79 7.34
C ARG A 224 8.74 -5.47 8.72
N TYR A 225 7.43 -5.20 8.81
CA TYR A 225 6.77 -4.90 10.09
C TYR A 225 6.91 -6.05 11.08
N GLU A 226 6.88 -7.30 10.62
CA GLU A 226 7.17 -8.45 11.46
C GLU A 226 8.63 -8.44 11.99
N ARG A 227 9.60 -8.09 11.14
CA ARG A 227 11.01 -7.96 11.54
C ARG A 227 11.20 -6.83 12.55
N THR A 228 10.64 -5.65 12.29
CA THR A 228 10.70 -4.50 13.22
C THR A 228 10.10 -4.88 14.56
N ARG A 229 8.91 -5.49 14.55
CA ARG A 229 8.25 -5.98 15.78
C ARG A 229 9.14 -6.93 16.56
N LYS A 230 9.75 -7.93 15.91
CA LYS A 230 10.66 -8.89 16.57
C LYS A 230 11.86 -8.19 17.23
N ILE A 231 12.41 -7.15 16.61
CA ILE A 231 13.52 -6.38 17.19
C ILE A 231 13.03 -5.57 18.40
N LEU A 232 11.88 -4.90 18.28
CA LEU A 232 11.27 -4.16 19.38
C LEU A 232 10.87 -5.07 20.56
N ASP A 233 10.43 -6.30 20.29
CA ASP A 233 10.13 -7.32 21.31
C ASP A 233 11.40 -7.76 22.05
N ARG A 234 12.53 -7.90 21.35
CA ARG A 234 13.84 -8.18 21.99
C ARG A 234 14.30 -7.02 22.86
N LEU A 235 14.14 -5.79 22.40
CA LEU A 235 14.42 -4.60 23.21
C LEU A 235 13.49 -4.55 24.43
N TYR A 236 12.20 -4.80 24.26
CA TYR A 236 11.25 -4.85 25.37
C TYR A 236 11.61 -5.90 26.42
N ALA A 237 12.14 -7.06 26.02
CA ALA A 237 12.61 -8.08 26.96
C ALA A 237 13.78 -7.62 27.85
N LYS A 238 14.49 -6.55 27.46
CA LYS A 238 15.59 -5.94 28.24
C LYS A 238 15.13 -4.86 29.22
N LEU A 239 13.84 -4.54 29.23
CA LEU A 239 13.30 -3.44 30.01
C LEU A 239 13.53 -3.56 31.52
N ASP A 240 13.47 -4.76 32.10
CA ASP A 240 13.69 -4.94 33.54
C ASP A 240 15.16 -4.70 33.94
N GLU A 241 16.11 -5.08 33.07
CA GLU A 241 17.53 -4.76 33.23
C GLU A 241 17.74 -3.23 33.16
N VAL A 242 17.10 -2.56 32.18
CA VAL A 242 17.18 -1.09 32.01
C VAL A 242 16.56 -0.36 33.20
N ARG A 243 15.42 -0.80 33.70
CA ARG A 243 14.78 -0.26 34.91
C ARG A 243 15.70 -0.38 36.12
N SER A 244 16.29 -1.56 36.33
CA SER A 244 17.21 -1.79 37.45
C SER A 244 18.43 -0.87 37.39
N GLY A 245 19.06 -0.75 36.22
CA GLY A 245 20.19 0.17 36.02
C GLY A 245 19.81 1.63 36.22
N THR A 246 18.67 2.04 35.66
CA THR A 246 18.17 3.42 35.80
C THR A 246 17.84 3.76 37.26
N ALA A 247 17.27 2.81 38.02
CA ALA A 247 17.00 2.96 39.45
C ALA A 247 18.28 3.12 40.29
N GLN A 248 19.41 2.59 39.80
CA GLN A 248 20.73 2.74 40.43
C GLN A 248 21.43 4.05 40.05
N GLY A 249 20.81 4.89 39.22
CA GLY A 249 21.36 6.17 38.77
C GLY A 249 22.17 6.07 37.47
N GLU A 250 22.25 4.90 36.84
CA GLU A 250 23.00 4.69 35.59
C GLU A 250 22.20 5.17 34.37
N LEU A 251 22.04 6.50 34.24
CA LEU A 251 21.25 7.14 33.18
C LEU A 251 21.68 6.77 31.75
N ALA A 252 22.98 6.47 31.57
CA ALA A 252 23.51 6.03 30.29
C ALA A 252 22.77 4.78 29.76
N ILE A 253 22.36 3.86 30.64
CA ILE A 253 21.63 2.64 30.25
C ILE A 253 20.26 3.00 29.66
N MET A 254 19.54 3.94 30.27
CA MET A 254 18.26 4.44 29.74
C MET A 254 18.47 5.10 28.37
N HIS A 255 19.46 5.97 28.26
CA HIS A 255 19.72 6.71 27.01
C HIS A 255 20.12 5.80 25.85
N GLU A 256 20.92 4.76 26.10
CA GLU A 256 21.27 3.77 25.09
C GLU A 256 20.06 2.91 24.69
N PHE A 257 19.21 2.54 25.65
CA PHE A 257 17.96 1.83 25.35
C PHE A 257 17.03 2.64 24.46
N VAL A 258 16.80 3.92 24.79
CA VAL A 258 15.99 4.84 23.98
C VAL A 258 16.58 4.99 22.58
N ALA A 259 17.89 5.21 22.48
CA ALA A 259 18.58 5.34 21.20
C ALA A 259 18.46 4.09 20.34
N ALA A 260 18.58 2.89 20.92
CA ALA A 260 18.42 1.63 20.19
C ALA A 260 17.01 1.46 19.63
N VAL A 261 15.97 1.84 20.41
CA VAL A 261 14.58 1.85 19.93
C VAL A 261 14.42 2.85 18.79
N HIS A 262 14.94 4.06 18.92
CA HIS A 262 14.85 5.11 17.89
C HIS A 262 15.60 4.74 16.61
N GLU A 263 16.79 4.16 16.71
CA GLU A 263 17.55 3.73 15.53
C GLU A 263 16.79 2.64 14.77
N GLN A 264 16.15 1.70 15.47
CA GLN A 264 15.32 0.72 14.80
C GLN A 264 14.13 1.36 14.04
N LEU A 265 13.52 2.40 14.61
CA LEU A 265 12.41 3.12 13.97
C LEU A 265 12.90 4.02 12.82
N SER A 266 14.12 4.56 12.91
CA SER A 266 14.74 5.41 11.87
C SER A 266 15.18 4.60 10.64
N VAL A 267 15.66 3.37 10.83
CA VAL A 267 16.02 2.45 9.72
C VAL A 267 14.83 2.22 8.80
N GLU A 268 13.67 1.89 9.37
CA GLU A 268 12.42 1.70 8.63
C GLU A 268 12.04 2.94 7.81
N HIS A 269 12.24 4.10 8.42
CA HIS A 269 11.95 5.36 7.77
C HIS A 269 12.83 5.59 6.53
N ARG A 270 14.14 5.31 6.62
CA ARG A 270 15.07 5.41 5.48
C ARG A 270 14.69 4.45 4.36
N GLU A 271 14.31 3.22 4.69
CA GLU A 271 13.87 2.24 3.70
C GLU A 271 12.61 2.70 2.94
N TRP A 272 11.65 3.38 3.60
CA TRP A 272 10.49 3.94 2.89
C TRP A 272 10.86 5.02 1.87
N LEU A 273 11.90 5.81 2.15
CA LEU A 273 12.37 6.83 1.21
C LEU A 273 13.01 6.19 -0.04
N ASP A 274 13.81 5.15 0.16
CA ASP A 274 14.47 4.41 -0.94
C ASP A 274 13.44 3.67 -1.82
N GLU A 275 12.34 3.22 -1.24
CA GLU A 275 11.31 2.44 -1.93
C GLU A 275 10.39 3.23 -2.86
N MET A 276 10.42 4.57 -2.79
CA MET A 276 9.71 5.44 -3.74
C MET A 276 10.04 5.09 -5.19
N GLY A 277 11.26 4.62 -5.47
CA GLY A 277 11.65 4.16 -6.81
C GLY A 277 10.81 2.99 -7.32
N SER A 278 10.56 1.99 -6.48
CA SER A 278 9.89 0.74 -6.88
C SER A 278 8.38 0.87 -7.10
N ALA A 279 7.70 1.71 -6.32
CA ALA A 279 6.30 2.03 -6.53
C ALA A 279 6.10 3.02 -7.69
N GLY A 280 7.06 3.91 -7.93
CA GLY A 280 7.13 4.70 -9.16
C GLY A 280 7.26 3.82 -10.42
N GLU A 281 8.08 2.76 -10.37
CA GLU A 281 8.17 1.77 -11.44
C GLU A 281 6.86 1.00 -11.67
N ALA A 282 6.11 0.69 -10.60
CA ALA A 282 4.81 0.05 -10.74
C ALA A 282 3.81 0.92 -11.50
N VAL A 283 3.83 2.24 -11.24
CA VAL A 283 3.03 3.21 -11.99
C VAL A 283 3.47 3.23 -13.46
N ARG A 284 4.79 3.28 -13.75
CA ARG A 284 5.30 3.24 -15.13
C ARG A 284 4.88 1.98 -15.89
N ARG A 285 4.99 0.79 -15.26
CA ARG A 285 4.51 -0.46 -15.89
C ARG A 285 3.02 -0.42 -16.23
N LEU A 286 2.22 0.26 -15.41
CA LEU A 286 0.80 0.45 -15.68
C LEU A 286 0.56 1.42 -16.85
N GLU A 287 1.38 2.47 -16.98
CA GLU A 287 1.39 3.36 -18.15
C GLU A 287 1.73 2.59 -19.42
N ASP A 288 2.77 1.75 -19.39
CA ASP A 288 3.19 0.93 -20.54
C ASP A 288 2.08 -0.04 -20.98
N LEU A 289 1.42 -0.70 -20.03
CA LEU A 289 0.29 -1.59 -20.33
C LEU A 289 -0.85 -0.83 -21.02
N LEU A 290 -1.21 0.36 -20.52
CA LEU A 290 -2.25 1.17 -21.16
C LEU A 290 -1.85 1.65 -22.55
N ALA A 291 -0.58 1.99 -22.77
CA ALA A 291 -0.08 2.35 -24.09
C ALA A 291 -0.26 1.19 -25.08
N SER A 292 0.12 -0.03 -24.68
CA SER A 292 -0.03 -1.22 -25.52
C SER A 292 -1.50 -1.53 -25.88
N TYR A 293 -2.44 -1.29 -24.96
CA TYR A 293 -3.87 -1.46 -25.24
C TYR A 293 -4.40 -0.43 -26.24
N ARG A 294 -3.90 0.81 -26.23
CA ARG A 294 -4.31 1.83 -27.22
C ARG A 294 -3.82 1.47 -28.62
N GLU A 295 -2.58 1.03 -28.75
CA GLU A 295 -2.01 0.59 -30.03
C GLU A 295 -2.81 -0.57 -30.64
N GLN A 296 -3.22 -1.54 -29.81
CA GLN A 296 -4.04 -2.68 -30.26
C GLN A 296 -5.47 -2.29 -30.68
N GLN A 297 -6.00 -1.18 -30.18
CA GLN A 297 -7.34 -0.69 -30.53
C GLN A 297 -7.37 0.24 -31.74
N GLY A 298 -6.22 0.58 -32.34
CA GLY A 298 -6.15 1.44 -33.53
C GLY A 298 -6.61 2.88 -33.29
N VAL A 299 -6.66 3.33 -32.03
CA VAL A 299 -7.04 4.69 -31.66
C VAL A 299 -5.76 5.53 -31.60
N ASN A 300 -5.45 6.22 -32.71
CA ASN A 300 -4.47 7.31 -32.75
C ASN A 300 -5.06 8.60 -32.17
#